data_AF-A0A957TJ73-F1
#
_entry.id   AF-A0A957TJ73-F1
#
_cell.length_a   1.000
_cell.length_b   1.000
_cell.length_c   1.000
_cell.angle_alpha   90.00
_cell.angle_beta   90.00
_cell.angle_gamma   90.00
#
_symmetry.space_group_name_H-M   'P 1'
#
loop_
_entity.id
_entity.type
_entity.pdbx_description
1 polymer ?
#
loop_
_entity_poly.entity_id
_entity_poly.type
_entity_poly.pdbx_seq_one_letter_code
_entity_poly.pdbx_strand_id
1 'polypeptide(L)'
;MTQIIIGVAFWMFPKFAKEKPRGSQMLAWSTYVLLNGGLLLRAVAEPANAIQAWMGWGRLLALSALLQWLGGLAFVANTWPRIKER
;
A
#
# COMPACT_ATOMS: atom_id res chain seq x y z
N MET A 1 -7.98 -7.94 -4.77
CA MET A 1 -8.47 -8.24 -3.41
C MET A 1 -7.86 -7.35 -2.32
N THR A 2 -6.54 -7.17 -2.28
CA THR A 2 -5.84 -6.40 -1.22
C THR A 2 -6.42 -5.02 -0.93
N GLN A 3 -6.84 -4.26 -1.96
CA GLN A 3 -7.42 -2.93 -1.79
C GLN A 3 -8.71 -2.94 -0.95
N ILE A 4 -9.59 -3.91 -1.18
CA ILE A 4 -10.85 -4.04 -0.42
C ILE A 4 -10.52 -4.44 1.02
N ILE A 5 -9.61 -5.40 1.23
CA ILE A 5 -9.21 -5.84 2.56
C ILE A 5 -8.66 -4.67 3.38
N ILE A 6 -7.75 -3.88 2.79
CA ILE A 6 -7.16 -2.69 3.44
C ILE A 6 -8.20 -1.62 3.70
N GLY A 7 -9.11 -1.36 2.74
CA GLY A 7 -10.19 -0.40 2.89
C GLY A 7 -11.15 -0.77 4.03
N VAL A 8 -11.58 -2.04 4.07
CA VAL A 8 -12.43 -2.57 5.13
C VAL A 8 -11.71 -2.50 6.48
N ALA A 9 -10.46 -2.96 6.56
CA ALA A 9 -9.67 -2.92 7.78
C ALA A 9 -9.48 -1.47 8.30
N PHE A 10 -9.22 -0.51 7.41
CA PHE A 10 -9.09 0.90 7.77
C PHE A 10 -10.35 1.45 8.46
N TRP A 11 -11.53 1.00 8.04
CA TRP A 11 -12.82 1.38 8.62
C TRP A 11 -13.23 0.56 9.85
N MET A 12 -12.99 -0.75 9.85
CA MET A 12 -13.39 -1.66 10.93
C MET A 12 -12.54 -1.49 12.19
N PHE A 13 -11.25 -1.15 12.06
CA PHE A 13 -10.39 -1.03 13.24
C PHE A 13 -10.85 0.09 14.18
N PRO A 14 -10.64 -0.06 15.50
CA PRO A 14 -11.14 0.88 16.49
C PRO A 14 -10.60 2.30 16.28
N LYS A 15 -11.36 3.27 16.79
CA LYS A 15 -11.01 4.69 16.66
C LYS A 15 -9.78 4.99 17.51
N PHE A 16 -8.79 5.67 16.92
CA PHE A 16 -7.56 6.03 17.64
C PHE A 16 -7.79 7.07 18.74
N ALA A 17 -8.47 8.17 18.42
CA ALA A 17 -8.80 9.26 19.35
C ALA A 17 -10.10 9.97 18.90
N LYS A 18 -10.76 10.72 19.80
CA LYS A 18 -11.97 11.50 19.45
C LYS A 18 -11.71 12.51 18.34
N GLU A 19 -10.53 13.15 18.34
CA GLU A 19 -10.15 14.19 17.37
C GLU A 19 -9.60 13.62 16.05
N LYS A 20 -8.93 12.46 16.12
CA LYS A 20 -8.36 11.76 14.94
C LYS A 20 -8.77 10.30 14.95
N PRO A 21 -10.04 9.97 14.61
CA PRO A 21 -10.56 8.62 14.76
C PRO A 21 -9.82 7.59 13.89
N ARG A 22 -9.14 8.00 12.81
CA ARG A 22 -8.50 7.09 11.84
C ARG A 22 -6.96 7.17 11.82
N GLY A 23 -6.36 7.78 12.84
CA GLY A 23 -4.91 7.97 12.91
C GLY A 23 -4.42 9.09 11.99
N SER A 24 -3.29 8.87 11.32
CA SER A 24 -2.66 9.85 10.44
C SER A 24 -3.24 9.78 9.02
N GLN A 25 -3.88 10.86 8.59
CA GLN A 25 -4.40 10.98 7.23
C GLN A 25 -3.29 10.88 6.18
N MET A 26 -2.10 11.43 6.45
CA MET A 26 -0.95 11.31 5.55
C MET A 26 -0.56 9.85 5.33
N LEU A 27 -0.47 9.03 6.38
CA LEU A 27 -0.11 7.61 6.23
C LEU A 27 -1.17 6.80 5.49
N ALA A 28 -2.45 7.13 5.68
CA ALA A 28 -3.54 6.51 4.92
C ALA A 28 -3.45 6.84 3.41
N TRP A 29 -3.16 8.10 3.06
CA TRP A 29 -2.94 8.49 1.68
C TRP A 29 -1.66 7.89 1.09
N SER A 30 -0.57 7.86 1.85
CA SER A 30 0.68 7.21 1.41
C SER A 30 0.44 5.72 1.13
N THR A 31 -0.28 5.01 1.99
CA THR A 31 -0.69 3.61 1.74
C THR A 31 -1.41 3.49 0.40
N TYR A 32 -2.41 4.33 0.17
CA TYR A 32 -3.20 4.29 -1.06
C TYR A 32 -2.33 4.58 -2.30
N VAL A 33 -1.53 5.64 -2.28
CA VAL A 33 -0.69 6.04 -3.42
C VAL A 33 0.39 5.01 -3.70
N LEU A 34 1.07 4.50 -2.67
CA LEU A 34 2.15 3.51 -2.82
C LEU A 34 1.62 2.19 -3.40
N LEU A 35 0.49 1.69 -2.87
CA LEU A 35 -0.09 0.45 -3.37
C LEU A 35 -0.63 0.59 -4.80
N ASN A 36 -1.31 1.69 -5.12
CA ASN A 36 -1.84 1.90 -6.48
C ASN A 36 -0.72 2.21 -7.47
N GLY A 37 0.27 3.03 -7.10
CA GLY A 37 1.43 3.31 -7.93
C GLY A 37 2.24 2.05 -8.26
N GLY A 38 2.51 1.22 -7.26
CA GLY A 38 3.16 -0.08 -7.48
C GLY A 38 2.33 -1.02 -8.34
N LEU A 39 1.00 -1.06 -8.16
CA LEU A 39 0.12 -1.90 -8.97
C LEU A 39 0.06 -1.45 -10.43
N LEU A 40 -0.01 -0.15 -10.69
CA LEU A 40 0.01 0.43 -12.04
C LEU A 40 1.34 0.15 -12.74
N LEU A 41 2.47 0.31 -12.04
CA LEU A 41 3.77 -0.08 -12.59
C LEU A 41 3.76 -1.55 -12.99
N ARG A 42 3.24 -2.43 -12.13
CA ARG A 42 3.20 -3.86 -12.39
C ARG A 42 2.33 -4.22 -13.59
N ALA A 43 1.16 -3.59 -13.70
CA ALA A 43 0.22 -3.78 -14.80
C ALA A 43 0.82 -3.45 -16.17
N VAL A 44 1.78 -2.52 -16.24
CA VAL A 44 2.49 -2.18 -17.49
C VAL A 44 3.75 -3.03 -17.66
N ALA A 45 4.54 -3.18 -16.59
CA ALA A 45 5.85 -3.83 -16.68
C ALA A 45 5.76 -5.37 -16.83
N GLU A 46 4.74 -6.03 -16.27
CA GLU A 46 4.54 -7.48 -16.44
C GLU A 46 4.30 -7.87 -17.90
N PRO A 47 3.28 -7.33 -18.60
CA PRO A 47 3.06 -7.68 -20.00
C PRO A 47 4.23 -7.24 -20.89
N ALA A 48 4.83 -6.08 -20.62
CA ALA A 48 5.97 -5.62 -21.40
C ALA A 48 7.21 -6.52 -21.23
N ASN A 49 7.49 -7.02 -20.03
CA ASN A 49 8.57 -7.98 -19.78
C ASN A 49 8.29 -9.36 -20.42
N ALA A 50 7.02 -9.76 -20.48
CA ALA A 50 6.60 -11.02 -21.10
C ALA A 50 6.72 -11.00 -22.63
N ILE A 51 6.43 -9.85 -23.26
CA ILE A 51 6.57 -9.66 -24.71
C ILE A 51 8.06 -9.46 -25.08
N GLN A 52 8.80 -8.72 -24.27
CA GLN A 52 10.21 -8.43 -24.51
C GLN A 52 10.99 -8.45 -23.20
N ALA A 53 11.84 -9.45 -23.04
CA ALA A 53 12.70 -9.61 -21.87
C ALA A 53 13.84 -8.58 -21.89
N TRP A 54 13.55 -7.35 -21.47
CA TRP A 54 14.52 -6.28 -21.29
C TRP A 54 14.79 -6.04 -19.80
N MET A 55 16.07 -5.91 -19.43
CA MET A 55 16.50 -5.68 -18.05
C MET A 55 15.86 -4.43 -17.39
N GLY A 56 15.41 -3.45 -18.18
CA GLY A 56 14.66 -2.30 -17.69
C GLY A 56 13.31 -2.67 -17.06
N TRP A 57 12.58 -3.62 -17.64
CA TRP A 57 11.29 -4.07 -17.11
C TRP A 57 11.44 -4.82 -15.79
N GLY A 58 12.48 -5.65 -15.64
CA GLY A 58 12.80 -6.30 -14.38
C GLY A 58 13.04 -5.29 -13.23
N ARG A 59 13.72 -4.17 -13.51
CA ARG A 59 13.92 -3.09 -12.52
C ARG A 59 12.61 -2.38 -12.17
N LEU A 60 11.73 -2.14 -13.14
CA LEU A 60 10.40 -1.57 -12.91
C LEU A 60 9.52 -2.50 -12.06
N LEU A 61 9.59 -3.81 -12.29
CA LEU A 61 8.90 -4.79 -11.45
C LEU A 61 9.44 -4.79 -10.01
N ALA A 62 10.76 -4.70 -9.83
CA ALA A 62 11.37 -4.57 -8.51
C ALA A 62 10.94 -3.26 -7.80
N LEU A 63 10.90 -2.14 -8.52
CA LEU A 63 10.38 -0.88 -7.98
C LEU A 63 8.91 -0.99 -7.59
N SER A 64 8.09 -1.63 -8.42
CA SER A 64 6.68 -1.92 -8.09
C SER A 64 6.56 -2.71 -6.79
N ALA A 65 7.36 -3.77 -6.62
CA ALA A 65 7.35 -4.59 -5.42
C ALA A 65 7.75 -3.77 -4.18
N LEU A 66 8.77 -2.92 -4.30
CA LEU A 66 9.20 -2.02 -3.24
C LEU A 66 8.10 -1.03 -2.85
N LEU A 67 7.43 -0.41 -3.83
CA LEU A 67 6.31 0.50 -3.57
C LEU A 67 5.17 -0.20 -2.84
N GLN A 68 4.80 -1.41 -3.27
CA GLN A 68 3.75 -2.19 -2.63
C GLN A 68 4.11 -2.58 -1.19
N TRP A 69 5.37 -2.96 -0.96
CA TRP A 69 5.89 -3.27 0.38
C TRP A 69 5.86 -2.05 1.31
N LEU A 70 6.35 -0.89 0.84
CA LEU A 70 6.28 0.37 1.59
C LEU A 70 4.83 0.80 1.87
N GLY A 71 3.91 0.57 0.92
CA GLY A 71 2.49 0.81 1.12
C GLY A 71 1.90 -0.05 2.24
N GLY A 72 2.28 -1.33 2.30
CA GLY A 72 1.93 -2.21 3.41
C GLY A 72 2.50 -1.75 4.76
N LEU A 73 3.76 -1.31 4.78
CA LEU A 73 4.38 -0.76 6.00
C LEU A 73 3.69 0.52 6.47
N ALA A 74 3.33 1.43 5.56
CA ALA A 74 2.57 2.64 5.88
C ALA A 74 1.20 2.30 6.49
N PHE A 75 0.53 1.27 5.96
CA PHE A 75 -0.73 0.78 6.51
C PHE A 75 -0.57 0.24 7.93
N VAL A 76 0.44 -0.59 8.15
CA VAL A 76 0.75 -1.15 9.47
C VAL A 76 1.10 -0.03 10.45
N ALA A 77 1.95 0.92 10.08
CA ALA A 77 2.31 2.05 10.92
C ALA A 77 1.10 2.92 11.29
N ASN A 78 0.14 3.11 10.39
CA ASN A 78 -1.09 3.85 10.69
C ASN A 78 -2.06 3.06 11.58
N THR A 79 -2.07 1.74 11.45
CA THR A 79 -3.08 0.88 12.09
C THR A 79 -2.61 0.36 13.44
N TRP A 80 -1.33 0.03 13.59
CA TRP A 80 -0.73 -0.54 14.80
C TRP A 80 -1.04 0.24 16.09
N PRO A 81 -0.98 1.59 16.11
CA PRO A 81 -1.34 2.36 17.30
C PRO A 81 -2.83 2.26 17.68
N ARG A 82 -3.70 1.84 16.76
CA ARG A 82 -5.14 1.69 16.99
C ARG A 82 -5.49 0.37 17.67
N ILE A 83 -4.70 -0.68 17.42
CA ILE A 83 -4.93 -2.04 17.94
C ILE A 83 -4.07 -2.36 19.16
N LYS A 84 -2.96 -1.64 19.36
CA LYS A 84 -2.14 -1.82 20.54
C LYS A 84 -2.90 -1.30 21.77
N GLU A 85 -3.47 -2.21 22.56
CA GLU A 85 -3.90 -1.92 23.93
C GLU A 85 -2.69 -1.44 24.75
N ARG A 86 -2.91 -0.44 25.61
CA ARG A 86 -1.86 0.15 26.44
C ARG A 86 -1.34 -0.83 27.46
#